data_AF-A0A2R6LUV8-F1
#
_entry.id   AF-A0A2R6LUV8-F1
#
_cell.length_a   1.000
_cell.length_b   1.000
_cell.length_c   1.000
_cell.angle_alpha   90.00
_cell.angle_beta   90.00
_cell.angle_gamma   90.00
#
_symmetry.space_group_name_H-M   'P 1'
#
loop_
_entity.id
_entity.type
_entity.pdbx_description
1 polymer ?
#
loop_
_entity_poly.entity_id
_entity_poly.type
_entity_poly.pdbx_seq_one_letter_code
_entity_poly.pdbx_strand_id
1 'polypeptide(L)'
;MTDDRRPLPAGSTLLVDLDGVVADNLPRLCTYLREAYGHDVDPADVDDWAYDVPGADGHVGTVIAELMTDRPEWFFGGMDPMDGVADALAALRERYRVEIATHRLPETHDAEGAHVVDSWDEARNLLEG
;
A
#
# COMPACT_ATOMS: atom_id res chain seq x y z
N MET A 1 -20.77 -26.67 0.39
CA MET A 1 -20.25 -25.35 0.83
C MET A 1 -20.65 -24.36 -0.26
N THR A 2 -21.83 -23.77 -0.13
CA THR A 2 -22.33 -22.76 -1.08
C THR A 2 -21.64 -21.45 -0.74
N ASP A 3 -20.91 -20.90 -1.70
CA ASP A 3 -20.29 -19.59 -1.61
C ASP A 3 -21.42 -18.55 -1.42
N ASP A 4 -21.55 -18.04 -0.20
CA ASP A 4 -22.61 -17.12 0.22
C ASP A 4 -22.29 -15.66 -0.16
N ARG A 5 -21.24 -15.46 -0.97
CA ARG A 5 -20.81 -14.14 -1.43
C ARG A 5 -21.75 -13.66 -2.54
N ARG A 6 -22.86 -13.01 -2.16
CA ARG A 6 -23.56 -12.16 -3.11
C ARG A 6 -22.65 -10.99 -3.50
N PRO A 7 -22.44 -10.75 -4.80
CA PRO A 7 -21.72 -9.56 -5.22
C PRO A 7 -22.47 -8.32 -4.74
N LEU A 8 -21.70 -7.28 -4.40
CA LEU A 8 -22.27 -5.97 -4.04
C LEU A 8 -23.21 -5.48 -5.16
N PRO A 9 -24.27 -4.73 -4.82
CA PRO A 9 -25.10 -4.04 -5.80
C PRO A 9 -24.26 -3.23 -6.78
N ALA A 10 -24.70 -3.16 -8.04
CA ALA A 10 -24.07 -2.25 -9.00
C ALA A 10 -24.18 -0.79 -8.52
N GLY A 11 -23.13 -0.01 -8.71
CA GLY A 11 -23.02 1.36 -8.20
C GLY A 11 -22.61 1.47 -6.73
N SER A 12 -22.41 0.35 -6.01
CA SER A 12 -21.80 0.39 -4.67
C SER A 12 -20.35 0.89 -4.74
N THR A 13 -19.90 1.53 -3.66
CA THR A 13 -18.50 1.90 -3.47
C THR A 13 -17.68 0.69 -3.05
N LEU A 14 -16.59 0.44 -3.77
CA LEU A 14 -15.55 -0.53 -3.43
C LEU A 14 -14.29 0.24 -3.03
N LEU A 15 -13.90 0.09 -1.76
CA LEU A 15 -12.64 0.61 -1.25
C LEU A 15 -11.55 -0.42 -1.52
N VAL A 16 -10.48 -0.01 -2.20
CA VAL A 16 -9.34 -0.86 -2.55
C VAL A 16 -8.12 -0.35 -1.79
N ASP A 17 -7.44 -1.24 -1.08
CA ASP A 17 -6.22 -0.89 -0.36
C ASP A 17 -5.11 -0.47 -1.32
N LEU A 18 -4.15 0.32 -0.84
CA LEU A 18 -3.02 0.78 -1.66
C LEU A 18 -1.83 -0.17 -1.51
N ASP A 19 -1.30 -0.29 -0.30
CA ASP A 19 -0.02 -0.90 0.00
C ASP A 19 -0.13 -2.44 -0.09
N GLY A 20 0.62 -3.06 -1.00
CA GLY A 20 0.58 -4.50 -1.27
C GLY A 20 -0.63 -4.96 -2.08
N VAL A 21 -1.50 -4.03 -2.52
CA VAL A 21 -2.69 -4.34 -3.34
C VAL A 21 -2.66 -3.60 -4.67
N VAL A 22 -2.47 -2.28 -4.64
CA VAL A 22 -2.33 -1.46 -5.84
C VAL A 22 -0.87 -1.10 -6.10
N ALA A 23 -0.11 -0.85 -5.04
CA ALA A 23 1.31 -0.53 -5.08
C ALA A 23 2.13 -1.68 -4.49
N ASP A 24 3.18 -2.11 -5.19
CA ASP A 24 4.13 -3.11 -4.73
C ASP A 24 5.16 -2.46 -3.79
N ASN A 25 4.86 -2.49 -2.49
CA ASN A 25 5.59 -1.76 -1.46
C ASN A 25 6.74 -2.58 -0.85
N LEU A 26 6.62 -3.90 -0.77
CA LEU A 26 7.55 -4.77 -0.05
C LEU A 26 8.96 -4.87 -0.67
N PRO A 27 9.16 -4.91 -2.00
CA PRO A 27 10.52 -4.95 -2.58
C PRO A 27 11.36 -3.73 -2.20
N ARG A 28 10.73 -2.56 -2.12
CA ARG A 28 11.39 -1.32 -1.72
C ARG A 28 11.77 -1.33 -0.24
N LEU A 29 10.86 -1.80 0.60
CA LEU A 29 11.14 -2.03 2.01
C LEU A 29 12.30 -3.01 2.20
N CYS A 30 12.31 -4.15 1.51
CA CYS A 30 13.39 -5.13 1.61
C CYS A 30 14.75 -4.56 1.15
N THR A 31 14.73 -3.65 0.16
CA THR A 31 15.93 -2.90 -0.24
C THR A 31 16.46 -2.05 0.93
N TYR A 32 15.58 -1.32 1.62
CA TYR A 32 15.97 -0.56 2.81
C TYR A 32 16.50 -1.46 3.93
N LEU A 33 15.82 -2.58 4.22
CA LEU A 33 16.21 -3.50 5.29
C LEU A 33 17.62 -4.07 5.06
N ARG A 34 17.95 -4.39 3.80
CA ARG A 34 19.28 -4.84 3.40
C ARG A 34 20.33 -3.76 3.60
N GLU A 35 20.05 -2.52 3.18
CA GLU A 35 21.01 -1.42 3.23
C GLU A 35 21.24 -0.87 4.64
N ALA A 36 20.16 -0.73 5.43
CA ALA A 36 20.20 -0.10 6.74
C ALA A 36 20.57 -1.07 7.86
N TYR A 37 20.08 -2.32 7.79
CA TYR A 37 20.23 -3.30 8.87
C TYR A 37 21.04 -4.54 8.46
N GLY A 38 21.42 -4.66 7.18
CA GLY A 38 22.05 -5.87 6.67
C GLY A 38 21.12 -7.09 6.64
N HIS A 39 19.80 -6.85 6.70
CA HIS A 39 18.78 -7.89 6.73
C HIS A 39 18.29 -8.17 5.30
N ASP A 40 18.77 -9.27 4.72
CA ASP A 40 18.39 -9.72 3.38
C ASP A 40 17.23 -10.71 3.47
N VAL A 41 16.02 -10.23 3.18
CA VAL A 41 14.76 -10.97 3.29
C VAL A 41 14.00 -10.90 1.96
N ASP A 42 13.31 -11.99 1.63
CA ASP A 42 12.40 -12.01 0.47
C ASP A 42 11.09 -11.30 0.84
N PRO A 43 10.51 -10.46 -0.05
CA PRO A 43 9.22 -9.83 0.18
C PRO A 43 8.12 -10.78 0.66
N ALA A 44 8.09 -12.02 0.16
CA ALA A 44 7.07 -13.00 0.53
C ALA A 44 7.18 -13.50 1.99
N ASP A 45 8.34 -13.31 2.63
CA ASP A 45 8.59 -13.69 4.02
C ASP A 45 8.16 -12.61 5.02
N VAL A 46 7.82 -11.40 4.56
CA VAL A 46 7.30 -10.31 5.39
C VAL A 46 5.76 -10.34 5.34
N ASP A 47 5.17 -11.22 6.14
CA ASP A 47 3.73 -11.51 6.13
C ASP A 47 2.95 -10.94 7.34
N ASP A 48 3.65 -10.34 8.30
CA ASP A 48 3.08 -9.74 9.51
C ASP A 48 3.66 -8.33 9.77
N TRP A 49 2.81 -7.40 10.21
CA TRP A 49 3.23 -6.06 10.65
C TRP A 49 4.22 -6.10 11.81
N ALA A 50 4.16 -7.16 12.62
CA ALA A 50 5.06 -7.44 13.73
C ALA A 50 6.28 -8.29 13.32
N TYR A 51 6.54 -8.48 12.02
CA TYR A 51 7.73 -9.15 11.53
C TYR A 51 9.01 -8.55 12.15
N ASP A 52 9.82 -9.41 12.77
CA ASP A 52 11.03 -9.02 13.48
C ASP A 52 12.15 -8.65 12.48
N VAL A 53 12.76 -7.49 12.67
CA VAL A 53 13.87 -7.01 11.84
C VAL A 53 15.14 -7.02 12.67
N PRO A 54 16.03 -8.00 12.49
CA PRO A 54 17.29 -8.07 13.22
C PRO A 54 18.10 -6.78 13.07
N GLY A 55 18.43 -6.15 14.20
CA GLY A 55 19.23 -4.93 14.25
C GLY A 55 18.45 -3.62 14.15
N ALA A 56 17.13 -3.67 13.94
CA ALA A 56 16.25 -2.52 14.10
C ALA A 56 15.71 -2.43 15.53
N ASP A 57 15.42 -1.21 16.00
CA ASP A 57 14.71 -0.98 17.25
C ASP A 57 13.19 -1.14 17.01
N GLY A 58 12.72 -2.39 16.92
CA GLY A 58 11.30 -2.70 16.75
C GLY A 58 11.05 -3.75 15.67
N HIS A 59 9.83 -3.73 15.12
CA HIS A 59 9.40 -4.62 14.04
C HIS A 59 9.19 -3.84 12.74
N VAL A 60 8.88 -4.53 11.65
CA VAL A 60 8.75 -3.93 10.32
C VAL A 60 7.78 -2.76 10.28
N GLY A 61 6.67 -2.82 11.02
CA GLY A 61 5.73 -1.71 11.16
C GLY A 61 6.35 -0.43 11.76
N THR A 62 7.28 -0.56 12.71
CA THR A 62 8.04 0.58 13.26
C THR A 62 8.95 1.18 12.19
N VAL A 63 9.67 0.35 11.45
CA VAL A 63 10.56 0.79 10.36
C VAL A 63 9.76 1.51 9.27
N ILE A 64 8.60 0.97 8.88
CA ILE A 64 7.70 1.59 7.89
C ILE A 64 7.22 2.96 8.40
N ALA A 65 6.79 3.05 9.67
CA ALA A 65 6.35 4.31 10.26
C ALA A 65 7.46 5.37 10.25
N GLU A 66 8.70 4.99 10.59
CA GLU A 66 9.87 5.88 10.51
C GLU A 66 10.15 6.32 9.07
N LEU A 67 10.13 5.40 8.10
CA LEU A 67 10.33 5.73 6.69
C LEU A 67 9.27 6.68 6.13
N MET A 68 8.01 6.47 6.49
CA MET A 68 6.91 7.36 6.10
C MET A 68 7.06 8.76 6.72
N THR A 69 7.69 8.88 7.89
CA THR A 69 7.89 10.15 8.58
C THR A 69 9.15 10.88 8.09
N ASP A 70 10.27 10.17 8.02
CA ASP A 70 11.59 10.77 7.81
C ASP A 70 11.99 10.82 6.33
N ARG A 71 11.42 9.94 5.49
CA ARG A 71 11.78 9.80 4.08
C ARG A 71 10.55 9.52 3.18
N PRO A 72 9.45 10.28 3.29
CA PRO A 72 8.20 9.98 2.59
C PRO A 72 8.39 9.92 1.07
N GLU A 73 9.08 10.88 0.46
CA GLU A 73 9.27 10.90 -1.00
C GLU A 73 10.09 9.71 -1.48
N TRP A 74 11.06 9.27 -0.66
CA TRP A 74 11.79 8.04 -0.96
C TRP A 74 10.90 6.83 -0.81
N PHE A 75 10.13 6.70 0.27
CA PHE A 75 9.33 5.51 0.52
C PHE A 75 8.20 5.36 -0.51
N PHE A 76 7.44 6.43 -0.73
CA PHE A 76 6.27 6.44 -1.60
C PHE A 76 6.60 6.60 -3.08
N GLY A 77 7.60 7.43 -3.43
CA GLY A 77 7.91 7.82 -4.81
C GLY A 77 8.60 6.75 -5.67
N GLY A 78 8.79 5.54 -5.17
CA GLY A 78 9.26 4.46 -6.03
C GLY A 78 8.66 3.10 -5.69
N MET A 79 7.39 3.12 -5.29
CA MET A 79 6.54 1.95 -5.41
C MET A 79 6.05 1.82 -6.85
N ASP A 80 6.19 0.62 -7.40
CA ASP A 80 5.65 0.26 -8.72
C ASP A 80 4.20 -0.23 -8.56
N PRO A 81 3.35 -0.11 -9.59
CA PRO A 81 2.01 -0.70 -9.54
C PRO A 81 2.10 -2.23 -9.53
N MET A 82 1.19 -2.88 -8.80
CA MET A 82 1.04 -4.34 -8.85
C MET A 82 0.68 -4.82 -10.27
N ASP A 83 1.26 -5.94 -10.69
CA ASP A 83 1.01 -6.52 -12.02
C ASP A 83 -0.49 -6.75 -12.26
N GLY A 84 -1.01 -6.19 -13.36
CA GLY A 84 -2.42 -6.32 -13.75
C GLY A 84 -3.41 -5.48 -12.95
N VAL A 85 -2.96 -4.67 -11.97
CA VAL A 85 -3.86 -3.87 -11.14
C VAL A 85 -4.66 -2.86 -11.95
N ALA A 86 -4.07 -2.24 -12.97
CA ALA A 86 -4.75 -1.27 -13.82
C ALA A 86 -5.95 -1.89 -14.55
N ASP A 87 -5.76 -3.09 -15.13
CA ASP A 87 -6.82 -3.82 -15.83
C ASP A 87 -7.90 -4.30 -14.86
N ALA A 88 -7.51 -4.77 -13.67
CA ALA A 88 -8.44 -5.19 -12.62
C ALA A 88 -9.31 -4.03 -12.14
N LEU A 89 -8.72 -2.87 -11.86
CA LEU A 89 -9.44 -1.67 -11.44
C LEU A 89 -10.37 -1.16 -12.55
N ALA A 90 -9.93 -1.19 -13.82
CA ALA A 90 -10.77 -0.83 -14.96
C ALA A 90 -12.01 -1.73 -15.06
N ALA A 91 -11.84 -3.04 -14.94
CA ALA A 91 -12.95 -3.99 -14.96
C ALA A 91 -13.93 -3.79 -13.78
N LEU A 92 -13.41 -3.51 -12.58
CA LEU A 92 -14.26 -3.24 -11.40
C LEU A 92 -15.09 -1.95 -11.58
N ARG A 93 -14.52 -0.92 -12.22
CA ARG A 93 -15.19 0.36 -12.48
C ARG A 93 -16.38 0.24 -13.44
N GLU A 94 -16.48 -0.82 -14.24
CA GLU A 94 -17.67 -1.07 -15.07
C GLU A 94 -18.93 -1.30 -14.24
N ARG A 95 -18.78 -1.70 -12.96
CA ARG A 95 -19.88 -2.06 -12.08
C ARG A 95 -19.91 -1.29 -10.76
N TYR A 96 -18.76 -0.87 -10.25
CA TYR A 96 -18.61 -0.27 -8.93
C TYR A 96 -18.02 1.13 -9.03
N ARG A 97 -18.28 1.97 -8.02
CA ARG A 97 -17.46 3.16 -7.77
C ARG A 97 -16.22 2.69 -7.02
N VAL A 98 -15.06 2.73 -7.65
CA VAL A 98 -13.80 2.27 -7.04
C VAL A 98 -13.07 3.46 -6.43
N GLU A 99 -12.66 3.34 -5.17
CA GLU A 99 -11.89 4.35 -4.45
C GLU A 99 -10.68 3.69 -3.79
N ILE A 100 -9.54 4.38 -3.73
CA ILE A 100 -8.35 3.85 -3.06
C ILE A 100 -8.36 4.31 -1.60
N ALA A 101 -8.22 3.37 -0.67
CA ALA A 101 -8.22 3.65 0.75
C ALA A 101 -6.93 3.11 1.36
N THR A 102 -6.07 4.00 1.84
CA THR A 102 -4.82 3.64 2.55
C THR A 102 -4.82 4.27 3.93
N HIS A 103 -4.13 3.63 4.87
CA HIS A 103 -3.88 4.20 6.18
C HIS A 103 -2.58 5.01 6.15
N ARG A 104 -2.67 6.31 6.45
CA ARG A 104 -1.52 7.19 6.70
C ARG A 104 -1.48 7.53 8.19
N LEU A 105 -0.28 7.69 8.73
CA LEU A 105 -0.12 8.17 10.11
C LEU A 105 -0.72 9.58 10.24
N PRO A 106 -1.61 9.85 11.22
CA PRO A 106 -2.30 11.13 11.36
C PRO A 106 -1.34 12.33 11.45
N GLU A 107 -0.12 12.13 11.94
CA GLU A 107 0.86 13.20 12.11
C GLU A 107 1.58 13.60 10.81
N THR A 108 1.41 12.84 9.72
CA THR A 108 2.16 13.05 8.47
C THR A 108 1.47 14.02 7.49
N HIS A 109 0.17 14.31 7.64
CA HIS A 109 -0.56 15.31 6.84
C HIS A 109 -1.82 15.85 7.57
N ASP A 110 -2.30 17.05 7.21
CA ASP A 110 -3.59 17.63 7.67
C ASP A 110 -4.84 16.84 7.18
N ALA A 111 -4.66 15.71 6.49
CA ALA A 111 -5.74 14.99 5.80
C ALA A 111 -6.24 13.78 6.60
N GLU A 112 -7.33 13.99 7.35
CA GLU A 112 -8.19 12.90 7.84
C GLU A 112 -9.01 12.33 6.65
N GLY A 113 -8.66 11.15 6.10
CA GLY A 113 -9.62 10.39 5.28
C GLY A 113 -9.06 9.53 4.14
N ALA A 114 -9.95 8.73 3.56
CA ALA A 114 -9.71 7.98 2.32
C ALA A 114 -9.70 8.93 1.11
N HIS A 115 -8.81 8.69 0.14
CA HIS A 115 -8.66 9.52 -1.04
C HIS A 115 -9.29 8.86 -2.27
N VAL A 116 -10.23 9.54 -2.91
CA VAL A 116 -10.80 9.05 -4.17
C VAL A 116 -9.81 9.33 -5.29
N VAL A 117 -9.38 8.29 -6.00
CA VAL A 117 -8.56 8.40 -7.21
C VAL A 117 -9.07 7.50 -8.33
N ASP A 118 -9.05 8.04 -9.54
CA ASP A 118 -9.58 7.41 -10.74
C ASP A 118 -8.49 6.73 -11.59
N SER A 119 -7.21 6.92 -11.25
CA SER A 119 -6.07 6.35 -11.99
C SER A 119 -4.85 6.07 -11.12
N TRP A 120 -3.93 5.24 -11.64
CA TRP A 120 -2.62 5.02 -11.02
C TRP A 120 -1.78 6.30 -10.99
N ASP A 121 -1.84 7.14 -12.02
CA ASP A 121 -1.13 8.43 -12.03
C ASP A 121 -1.63 9.35 -10.90
N GLU A 122 -2.92 9.33 -10.60
CA GLU A 122 -3.48 10.08 -9.48
C GLU A 122 -3.12 9.48 -8.12
N ALA A 123 -3.11 8.15 -8.01
CA ALA A 123 -2.59 7.45 -6.82
C ALA A 123 -1.11 7.82 -6.57
N ARG A 124 -0.29 7.85 -7.62
CA ARG A 124 1.11 8.24 -7.56
C ARG A 124 1.29 9.71 -7.16
N ASN A 125 0.45 10.63 -7.64
CA ASN A 125 0.48 12.02 -7.18
C ASN A 125 0.16 12.17 -5.69
N LEU A 126 -0.67 11.29 -5.10
CA LEU A 126 -0.88 11.25 -3.64
C LEU A 126 0.33 10.69 -2.87
N LEU A 127 1.18 9.93 -3.55
CA LEU A 127 2.38 9.33 -2.99
C LEU A 127 3.58 10.28 -3.05
N GLU A 128 3.67 11.09 -4.11
CA GLU A 128 4.78 12.01 -4.38
C GLU A 128 4.55 13.46 -3.86
N GLY A 129 3.35 13.77 -3.36
CA GLY A 129 2.88 15.13 -3.04
C GLY A 129 2.98 15.57 -1.59
#